data_AF-A0A7X8VSC0-F1
#
_entry.id   AF-A0A7X8VSC0-F1
#
_cell.length_a   1.000
_cell.length_b   1.000
_cell.length_c   1.000
_cell.angle_alpha   90.00
_cell.angle_beta   90.00
_cell.angle_gamma   90.00
#
_symmetry.space_group_name_H-M   'P 1'
#
loop_
_entity.id
_entity.type
_entity.pdbx_description
1 polymer ?
#
loop_
_entity_poly.entity_id
_entity_poly.type
_entity_poly.pdbx_seq_one_letter_code
_entity_poly.pdbx_strand_id
1 'polypeptide(L)'
;MDNFPRIAIVGTTDQILLFNTVGIRAFQVKDNQEAERAIAELANRKCKLIFLAEDLYEKIPETIEKYHHLPFPILTVLPIDKETKNIGMAKIKQNVENAIGINLF
;
A
#
# COMPACT_ATOMS: atom_id res chain seq x y z
N MET A 1 -21.18 0.78 -18.20
CA MET A 1 -20.12 -0.09 -17.65
C MET A 1 -19.49 0.67 -16.51
N ASP A 2 -19.64 0.21 -15.27
CA ASP A 2 -18.97 0.83 -14.12
C ASP A 2 -17.47 0.80 -14.37
N ASN A 3 -16.87 1.97 -14.56
CA ASN A 3 -15.44 2.12 -14.75
C ASN A 3 -14.77 2.00 -13.38
N PHE A 4 -14.58 0.76 -12.94
CA PHE A 4 -13.96 0.47 -11.66
C PHE A 4 -12.49 0.95 -11.66
N PRO A 5 -11.99 1.56 -10.56
CA PRO A 5 -10.65 2.14 -10.54
C PRO A 5 -9.58 1.11 -10.90
N ARG A 6 -8.74 1.46 -11.87
CA ARG A 6 -7.50 0.70 -12.16
C ARG A 6 -6.41 0.99 -11.13
N ILE A 7 -6.48 2.16 -10.49
CA ILE A 7 -5.55 2.65 -9.47
C ILE A 7 -6.38 3.13 -8.29
N ALA A 8 -6.04 2.64 -7.10
CA ALA A 8 -6.68 3.00 -5.84
C ALA A 8 -5.65 3.34 -4.77
N ILE A 9 -6.07 4.06 -3.74
CA ILE A 9 -5.31 4.27 -2.51
C ILE A 9 -6.15 3.85 -1.31
N VAL A 10 -5.55 3.14 -0.36
CA VAL A 10 -6.18 2.68 0.89
C VAL A 10 -5.38 3.25 2.07
N GLY A 11 -6.04 3.89 3.01
CA GLY A 11 -5.39 4.55 4.14
C GLY A 11 -6.35 4.86 5.27
N THR A 12 -5.80 5.15 6.45
CA THR A 12 -6.57 5.49 7.66
C THR A 12 -6.86 6.99 7.79
N THR A 13 -5.94 7.82 7.31
CA THR A 13 -5.98 9.29 7.34
C THR A 13 -6.91 9.90 6.28
N ASP A 14 -7.58 11.01 6.60
CA ASP A 14 -8.39 11.78 5.64
C ASP A 14 -7.55 12.40 4.51
N GLN A 15 -6.23 12.53 4.67
CA GLN A 15 -5.34 13.10 3.66
C GLN A 15 -5.39 12.33 2.34
N ILE A 16 -5.71 11.03 2.38
CA ILE A 16 -5.83 10.21 1.17
C ILE A 16 -6.99 10.69 0.27
N LEU A 17 -7.97 11.41 0.79
CA LEU A 17 -9.14 11.85 0.03
C LEU A 17 -8.77 12.88 -1.06
N LEU A 18 -7.64 13.60 -0.89
CA LEU A 18 -7.13 14.53 -1.89
C LEU A 18 -6.81 13.82 -3.22
N PHE A 19 -6.43 12.55 -3.18
CA PHE A 19 -6.09 11.78 -4.38
C PHE A 19 -7.28 11.55 -5.32
N ASN A 20 -8.52 11.66 -4.82
CA ASN A 20 -9.72 11.64 -5.66
C ASN A 20 -9.71 12.77 -6.70
N THR A 21 -9.12 13.93 -6.37
CA THR A 21 -9.05 15.10 -7.26
C THR A 21 -8.15 14.86 -8.48
N VAL A 22 -7.20 13.92 -8.37
CA VAL A 22 -6.27 13.55 -9.45
C VAL A 22 -6.62 12.21 -10.10
N GLY A 23 -7.84 11.71 -9.87
CA GLY A 23 -8.36 10.50 -10.52
C GLY A 23 -7.90 9.18 -9.91
N ILE A 24 -7.26 9.20 -8.73
CA ILE A 24 -6.93 8.01 -7.95
C ILE A 24 -8.03 7.84 -6.89
N ARG A 25 -8.75 6.71 -6.92
CA ARG A 25 -9.87 6.52 -5.99
C ARG A 25 -9.34 6.18 -4.59
N ALA A 26 -9.74 6.97 -3.60
CA ALA A 26 -9.38 6.76 -2.22
C ALA A 26 -10.42 5.93 -1.46
N PHE A 27 -9.92 4.99 -0.66
CA PHE A 27 -10.68 4.10 0.21
C PHE A 27 -10.17 4.29 1.63
N GLN A 28 -10.90 5.08 2.40
CA GLN A 28 -10.57 5.28 3.79
C GLN A 28 -11.05 4.09 4.62
N VAL A 29 -10.19 3.60 5.50
CA VAL A 29 -10.45 2.43 6.36
C VAL A 29 -10.10 2.77 7.80
N LYS A 30 -10.76 2.11 8.76
CA LYS A 30 -10.59 2.42 10.19
C LYS A 30 -9.54 1.55 10.86
N ASP A 31 -9.34 0.34 10.34
CA ASP A 31 -8.44 -0.65 10.92
C ASP A 31 -7.89 -1.61 9.86
N ASN A 32 -7.02 -2.51 10.32
CA ASN A 32 -6.36 -3.50 9.48
C ASN A 32 -7.37 -4.45 8.82
N GLN A 33 -8.42 -4.88 9.52
CA GLN A 33 -9.40 -5.81 8.96
C GLN A 33 -10.19 -5.18 7.82
N GLU A 34 -10.54 -3.90 7.96
CA GLU A 34 -11.19 -3.13 6.90
C GLU A 34 -10.24 -2.91 5.71
N ALA A 35 -8.95 -2.65 5.96
CA ALA A 35 -7.94 -2.58 4.91
C ALA A 35 -7.85 -3.88 4.09
N GLU A 36 -7.80 -5.04 4.76
CA GLU A 36 -7.72 -6.34 4.08
C GLU A 36 -8.96 -6.63 3.23
N ARG A 37 -10.16 -6.31 3.76
CA ARG A 37 -11.42 -6.43 3.01
C ARG A 37 -11.44 -5.52 1.80
N ALA A 38 -11.00 -4.26 1.94
CA ALA A 38 -10.92 -3.32 0.83
C ALA A 38 -9.96 -3.82 -0.26
N ILE A 39 -8.79 -4.32 0.11
CA ILE A 39 -7.82 -4.91 -0.82
C ILE A 39 -8.44 -6.11 -1.55
N ALA A 40 -9.11 -7.01 -0.84
CA ALA A 40 -9.77 -8.17 -1.44
C ALA A 40 -10.88 -7.76 -2.42
N GLU A 41 -11.69 -6.76 -2.09
CA GLU A 41 -12.70 -6.24 -3.01
C GLU A 41 -12.05 -5.61 -4.27
N LEU A 42 -11.01 -4.80 -4.08
CA LEU A 42 -10.27 -4.17 -5.18
C LEU A 42 -9.64 -5.22 -6.10
N ALA A 43 -9.06 -6.29 -5.53
CA ALA A 43 -8.51 -7.41 -6.28
C ALA A 43 -9.58 -8.13 -7.10
N ASN A 44 -10.73 -8.47 -6.48
CA ASN A 44 -11.85 -9.13 -7.15
C ASN A 44 -12.40 -8.30 -8.32
N ARG A 45 -12.36 -6.98 -8.18
CA ARG A 45 -12.79 -6.04 -9.21
C ARG A 45 -11.67 -5.66 -10.20
N LYS A 46 -10.58 -6.42 -10.21
CA LYS A 46 -9.45 -6.31 -11.15
C LYS A 46 -8.71 -4.96 -11.10
N CYS A 47 -8.66 -4.33 -9.94
CA CYS A 47 -7.76 -3.20 -9.69
C CYS A 47 -6.31 -3.63 -9.99
N LYS A 48 -5.52 -2.75 -10.59
CA LYS A 48 -4.16 -3.07 -11.03
C LYS A 48 -3.11 -2.61 -10.02
N LEU A 49 -3.30 -1.43 -9.44
CA LEU A 49 -2.37 -0.83 -8.49
C LEU A 49 -3.14 -0.31 -7.28
N ILE A 50 -2.71 -0.72 -6.09
CA ILE A 50 -3.27 -0.26 -4.83
C ILE A 50 -2.12 0.34 -4.02
N PHE A 51 -2.19 1.65 -3.82
CA PHE A 51 -1.34 2.35 -2.87
C PHE A 51 -1.86 2.11 -1.45
N LEU A 52 -0.97 1.79 -0.53
CA LEU A 52 -1.27 1.63 0.88
C LEU A 52 -0.57 2.74 1.66
N ALA A 53 -1.28 3.36 2.59
CA ALA A 53 -0.63 4.21 3.59
C ALA A 53 0.43 3.39 4.37
N GLU A 54 1.51 4.06 4.75
CA GLU A 54 2.69 3.45 5.39
C GLU A 54 2.33 2.72 6.70
N ASP A 55 1.40 3.27 7.49
CA ASP A 55 0.93 2.70 8.75
C ASP A 55 0.13 1.40 8.60
N LEU A 56 -0.54 1.21 7.45
CA LEU A 56 -1.28 -0.02 7.14
C LEU A 56 -0.35 -1.10 6.66
N TYR A 57 0.60 -0.77 5.78
CA TYR A 57 1.47 -1.78 5.14
C TYR A 57 2.19 -2.66 6.16
N GLU A 58 2.69 -2.08 7.26
CA GLU A 58 3.37 -2.81 8.32
C GLU A 58 2.45 -3.75 9.10
N LYS A 59 1.15 -3.46 9.14
CA LYS A 59 0.17 -4.13 9.99
C LYS A 59 -0.56 -5.28 9.32
N ILE A 60 -0.41 -5.46 8.00
CA ILE A 60 -1.08 -6.52 7.22
C ILE A 60 -0.09 -7.39 6.40
N PRO A 61 1.02 -7.88 6.99
CA PRO A 61 2.09 -8.54 6.24
C PRO A 61 1.62 -9.80 5.49
N GLU A 62 0.71 -10.57 6.07
CA GLU A 62 0.14 -11.77 5.43
C GLU A 62 -0.64 -11.43 4.15
N THR A 63 -1.40 -10.33 4.19
CA THR A 63 -2.13 -9.83 3.02
C THR A 63 -1.17 -9.34 1.95
N ILE A 64 -0.08 -8.65 2.33
CA ILE A 64 0.95 -8.23 1.37
C ILE A 64 1.56 -9.45 0.68
N GLU A 65 2.00 -10.45 1.44
CA GLU A 65 2.65 -11.65 0.91
C GLU A 65 1.74 -12.41 -0.05
N LYS A 66 0.46 -12.55 0.30
CA LYS A 66 -0.56 -13.19 -0.54
C LYS A 66 -0.61 -12.59 -1.96
N TYR A 67 -0.52 -11.28 -2.09
CA TYR A 67 -0.57 -10.61 -3.39
C TYR A 67 0.79 -10.41 -4.04
N HIS A 68 1.89 -10.55 -3.30
CA HIS A 68 3.25 -10.39 -3.81
C HIS A 68 3.59 -11.39 -4.94
N HIS A 69 3.07 -12.62 -4.86
CA HIS A 69 3.28 -13.65 -5.87
C HIS A 69 2.29 -13.59 -7.05
N LEU A 70 1.34 -12.66 -7.02
CA LEU A 70 0.34 -12.51 -8.06
C LEU A 70 0.70 -11.33 -8.98
N PRO A 71 0.42 -11.42 -10.29
CA PRO A 71 0.67 -10.31 -11.20
C PRO A 71 -0.18 -9.07 -10.86
N PHE A 72 -1.36 -9.25 -10.25
CA PHE A 72 -2.24 -8.17 -9.81
C PHE A 72 -3.09 -8.59 -8.58
N PRO A 73 -3.49 -7.62 -7.75
CA PRO A 73 -3.07 -6.22 -7.75
C PRO A 73 -1.62 -6.05 -7.28
N ILE A 74 -0.93 -5.04 -7.80
CA ILE A 74 0.35 -4.58 -7.25
C ILE A 74 0.03 -3.76 -6.00
N LEU A 75 0.58 -4.17 -4.84
CA LEU A 75 0.47 -3.43 -3.59
C LEU A 75 1.77 -2.66 -3.35
N THR A 76 1.69 -1.34 -3.15
CA THR A 76 2.87 -0.50 -2.87
C THR A 76 2.59 0.55 -1.82
N VAL A 77 3.62 0.96 -1.09
CA VAL A 77 3.51 1.96 -0.02
C VAL A 77 3.52 3.36 -0.61
N LEU A 78 2.65 4.24 -0.11
CA LEU A 78 2.76 5.68 -0.30
C LEU A 78 2.99 6.34 1.07
N PRO A 79 4.06 7.13 1.26
CA PRO A 79 4.23 7.95 2.45
C PRO A 79 3.28 9.16 2.36
N ILE A 80 2.27 9.20 3.22
CA ILE A 80 1.22 10.24 3.18
C ILE A 80 1.39 11.23 4.32
N ASP A 81 1.85 10.76 5.48
CA ASP A 81 2.05 11.61 6.65
C ASP A 81 3.43 12.31 6.64
N LYS A 82 3.49 13.53 7.19
CA LYS A 82 4.74 14.32 7.31
C LYS A 82 5.78 13.70 8.24
N GLU A 83 5.36 12.85 9.17
CA GLU A 83 6.26 12.03 9.99
C GLU A 83 6.54 10.72 9.25
N THR A 84 7.43 10.78 8.26
CA THR A 84 8.02 9.59 7.65
C THR A 84 8.58 8.70 8.76
N LYS A 85 8.04 7.50 8.94
CA LYS A 85 8.63 6.50 9.84
C LYS A 85 9.95 5.92 9.30
N ASN A 86 10.50 6.51 8.22
CA ASN A 86 11.70 6.06 7.53
C ASN A 86 11.64 4.59 7.06
N ILE A 87 10.45 4.00 6.90
CA ILE A 87 10.31 2.56 6.58
C ILE A 87 10.80 2.28 5.16
N GLY A 88 10.60 3.22 4.24
CA GLY A 88 11.19 3.14 2.90
C GLY A 88 12.72 3.08 2.93
N MET A 89 13.34 3.91 3.78
CA MET A 89 14.80 3.90 3.96
C MET A 89 15.27 2.64 4.68
N ALA A 90 14.51 2.16 5.67
CA ALA A 90 14.79 0.91 6.38
C ALA A 90 14.74 -0.30 5.44
N LYS A 91 13.76 -0.36 4.52
CA LYS A 91 13.69 -1.41 3.49
C LYS A 91 14.85 -1.35 2.50
N ILE A 92 15.26 -0.14 2.08
CA ILE A 92 16.45 0.02 1.24
C ILE A 92 17.69 -0.50 2.00
N LYS A 93 17.86 -0.09 3.26
CA LYS A 93 18.97 -0.55 4.12
C LYS A 93 18.96 -2.07 4.27
N GLN A 94 17.82 -2.67 4.61
CA GLN A 94 17.67 -4.11 4.78
C GLN A 94 17.95 -4.88 3.47
N ASN A 95 17.46 -4.39 2.33
CA ASN A 95 17.71 -5.02 1.03
C ASN A 95 19.18 -4.93 0.63
N VAL A 96 19.86 -3.84 0.96
CA VAL A 96 21.30 -3.68 0.78
C VAL A 96 22.05 -4.63 1.71
N GLU A 97 21.77 -4.62 3.01
CA GLU A 97 22.39 -5.52 4.00
C GLU A 97 22.24 -7.00 3.61
N ASN A 98 21.06 -7.42 3.16
CA ASN A 98 20.81 -8.79 2.73
C ASN A 98 21.53 -9.16 1.42
N ALA A 99 21.82 -8.18 0.55
CA ALA A 99 22.47 -8.42 -0.74
C ALA A 99 24.00 -8.40 -0.66
N ILE A 100 24.59 -7.62 0.25
CA ILE A 100 26.06 -7.45 0.36
C ILE A 100 26.66 -7.93 1.68
N GLY A 101 25.86 -8.22 2.71
CA GLY A 101 26.33 -8.78 3.98
C GLY A 101 27.17 -7.83 4.85
N ILE A 102 27.16 -6.53 4.56
CA ILE A 102 27.94 -5.51 5.28
C ILE A 102 27.04 -4.32 5.61
N ASN A 103 27.14 -3.82 6.84
CA ASN A 103 26.42 -2.64 7.31
C ASN A 103 27.17 -1.37 6.86
N LEU A 104 26.52 -0.53 6.05
CA LEU A 104 27.12 0.69 5.46
C LEU A 104 26.60 1.99 6.08
N PHE A 105 25.74 1.92 7.12
CA PHE A 105 25.18 3.08 7.81
C PHE A 105 25.15 2.88 9.33
#